data_AF-A0A1G1XT69-F1
#
_entry.id   AF-A0A1G1XT69-F1
#
_cell.length_a   1.000
_cell.length_b   1.000
_cell.length_c   1.000
_cell.angle_alpha   90.00
_cell.angle_beta   90.00
_cell.angle_gamma   90.00
#
_symmetry.space_group_name_H-M   'P 1'
#
loop_
_entity.id
_entity.type
_entity.pdbx_description
1 polymer ?
#
loop_
_entity_poly.entity_id
_entity_poly.type
_entity_poly.pdbx_seq_one_letter_code
_entity_poly.pdbx_strand_id
1 'polypeptide(L)'
;MKKTILIIAIIIIAIVIIAIFALNLIGYWPFLNKPISYLVAGPVDKFCQTDSDCQIKPTQCAYCDCGDAVNINWKQNCPFKTHYISYSCKLCPGLQAKCVANQCQRNIIELVSDFKSCAAAGYPVTENYPRQCRANGQTFTEVLEPINCSQSIECELPMAYAVKSNCPYQAYCVNNGCWVGCPMYRAETKTYQVKCLFDSDCDCSSWDINKTSECACVDNQCISLQEEIIEGNPVIDTSSRMDLEAIGYECPDQNGKWLYQYRECENISQTWCSNEGGTFNECASACRHNPKAEVCTLQCVPVCQFE
;
A
#
# COMPACT_ATOMS: atom_id res chain seq x y z
N MET A 1 -27.84 -7.32 77.60
CA MET A 1 -27.64 -8.28 76.48
C MET A 1 -27.72 -7.61 75.09
N LYS A 2 -28.82 -6.93 74.73
CA LYS A 2 -28.96 -6.31 73.39
C LYS A 2 -27.85 -5.30 73.00
N LYS A 3 -27.40 -4.46 73.94
CA LYS A 3 -26.35 -3.45 73.68
C LYS A 3 -24.98 -4.08 73.36
N THR A 4 -24.62 -5.16 74.06
CA THR A 4 -23.36 -5.88 73.85
C THR A 4 -23.33 -6.59 72.50
N ILE A 5 -24.45 -7.20 72.09
CA ILE A 5 -24.59 -7.87 70.79
C ILE A 5 -24.46 -6.84 69.65
N LEU A 6 -25.06 -5.66 69.78
CA LEU A 6 -24.97 -4.60 68.77
C LEU A 6 -23.54 -4.10 68.58
N ILE A 7 -22.78 -3.91 69.67
CA ILE A 7 -21.38 -3.46 69.60
C ILE A 7 -20.51 -4.51 68.91
N ILE A 8 -20.67 -5.79 69.24
CA ILE A 8 -19.93 -6.89 68.60
C ILE A 8 -20.23 -6.94 67.09
N ALA A 9 -21.49 -6.78 66.70
CA ALA A 9 -21.87 -6.76 65.28
C ALA A 9 -21.21 -5.61 64.50
N ILE A 10 -21.14 -4.40 65.08
CA ILE A 10 -20.48 -3.24 64.45
C ILE A 10 -18.97 -3.50 64.27
N ILE A 11 -18.31 -4.08 65.28
CA ILE A 11 -16.88 -4.39 65.20
C ILE A 11 -16.59 -5.42 64.10
N ILE A 12 -17.42 -6.47 64.00
CA ILE A 12 -17.26 -7.49 62.94
C ILE A 12 -17.44 -6.86 61.56
N ILE A 13 -18.46 -6.03 61.37
CA ILE A 13 -18.69 -5.32 60.09
C ILE A 13 -17.49 -4.43 59.74
N ALA A 14 -16.95 -3.68 60.70
CA ALA A 14 -15.77 -2.85 60.48
C ALA A 14 -14.53 -3.66 60.07
N ILE A 15 -14.29 -4.81 60.73
CA ILE A 15 -13.17 -5.70 60.39
C ILE A 15 -13.34 -6.28 58.98
N VAL A 16 -14.55 -6.71 58.59
CA VAL A 16 -14.83 -7.22 57.24
C VAL A 16 -14.60 -6.13 56.19
N ILE A 17 -15.06 -4.90 56.43
CA ILE A 17 -14.81 -3.77 55.52
C ILE A 17 -13.31 -3.51 55.36
N ILE A 18 -12.55 -3.44 56.47
CA ILE A 18 -11.10 -3.24 56.42
C ILE A 18 -10.40 -4.36 55.66
N ALA A 19 -10.79 -5.62 55.89
CA ALA A 19 -10.24 -6.77 55.18
C ALA A 19 -10.53 -6.71 53.67
N ILE A 20 -11.73 -6.30 53.26
CA ILE A 20 -12.08 -6.09 51.85
C ILE A 20 -11.21 -5.00 51.23
N PHE A 21 -11.02 -3.86 51.92
CA PHE A 21 -10.13 -2.79 51.45
C PHE A 21 -8.67 -3.24 51.35
N ALA A 22 -8.17 -3.99 52.33
CA ALA A 22 -6.81 -4.54 52.30
C ALA A 22 -6.62 -5.52 51.13
N LEU A 23 -7.55 -6.45 50.92
CA LEU A 23 -7.52 -7.38 49.78
C LEU A 23 -7.59 -6.65 48.44
N ASN A 24 -8.35 -5.55 48.37
CA ASN A 24 -8.41 -4.71 47.18
C ASN A 24 -7.06 -4.01 46.93
N LEU A 25 -6.42 -3.43 47.95
CA LEU A 25 -5.10 -2.80 47.84
C LEU A 25 -3.98 -3.77 47.44
N ILE A 26 -4.09 -5.06 47.81
CA ILE A 26 -3.14 -6.11 47.43
C ILE A 26 -3.38 -6.59 45.98
N GLY A 27 -4.42 -6.10 45.30
CA GLY A 27 -4.70 -6.45 43.90
C GLY A 27 -5.56 -7.70 43.71
N TYR A 28 -6.20 -8.22 44.77
CA TYR A 28 -6.97 -9.47 44.70
C TYR A 28 -8.23 -9.35 43.82
N TRP A 29 -8.74 -8.14 43.60
CA TRP A 29 -9.93 -7.85 42.79
C TRP A 29 -9.50 -7.06 41.54
N PRO A 30 -9.19 -7.73 40.42
CA PRO A 30 -8.59 -7.08 39.25
C PRO A 30 -9.49 -6.00 38.63
N PHE A 31 -10.81 -6.15 38.72
CA PHE A 31 -11.75 -5.23 38.10
C PHE A 31 -11.82 -3.86 38.82
N LEU A 32 -11.65 -3.81 40.15
CA LEU A 32 -11.61 -2.56 40.91
C LEU A 32 -10.27 -1.84 40.76
N ASN A 33 -9.18 -2.60 40.56
CA ASN A 33 -7.84 -2.05 40.37
C ASN A 33 -7.46 -1.80 38.92
N LYS A 34 -8.32 -2.20 37.96
CA LYS A 34 -8.08 -2.02 36.53
C LYS A 34 -7.65 -0.59 36.18
N PRO A 35 -8.31 0.51 36.64
CA PRO A 35 -7.84 1.86 36.30
C PRO A 35 -6.48 2.20 36.92
N ILE A 36 -6.15 1.62 38.07
CA ILE A 36 -4.92 1.89 38.83
C ILE A 36 -3.73 1.13 38.24
N SER A 37 -3.95 -0.08 37.71
CA SER A 37 -2.90 -0.88 37.06
C SER A 37 -2.41 -0.30 35.74
N TYR A 38 -3.09 0.70 35.16
CA TYR A 38 -2.61 1.45 34.00
C TYR A 38 -1.72 2.64 34.37
N LEU A 39 -1.65 3.02 35.65
CA LEU A 39 -0.88 4.18 36.08
C LEU A 39 0.61 3.88 36.02
N VAL A 40 1.29 4.54 35.07
CA VAL A 40 2.74 4.70 35.14
C VAL A 40 3.03 5.87 36.08
N ALA A 41 3.91 5.64 37.05
CA ALA A 41 4.30 6.69 37.98
C ALA A 41 5.24 7.68 37.28
N GLY A 42 4.71 8.86 36.99
CA GLY A 42 5.44 9.99 36.40
C GLY A 42 5.08 10.24 34.93
N PRO A 43 5.38 11.45 34.41
CA PRO A 43 5.18 11.76 33.01
C PRO A 43 6.11 10.92 32.12
N VAL A 44 5.66 10.65 30.90
CA VAL A 44 6.50 10.04 29.87
C VAL A 44 7.52 11.08 29.42
N ASP A 45 8.80 10.78 29.63
CA ASP A 45 9.87 11.65 29.15
C ASP A 45 10.09 11.41 27.65
N LYS A 46 9.74 12.42 26.86
CA LYS A 46 9.94 12.42 25.41
C LYS A 46 11.10 13.30 24.98
N PHE A 47 11.83 13.94 25.88
CA PHE A 47 12.89 14.86 25.47
C PHE A 47 14.06 14.12 24.79
N CYS A 48 14.67 14.71 23.78
CA CYS A 48 15.86 14.17 23.10
C CYS A 48 16.69 15.28 22.47
N GLN A 49 17.97 15.00 22.22
CA GLN A 49 18.86 15.84 21.43
C GLN A 49 19.20 15.19 20.08
N THR A 50 19.26 13.86 20.06
CA THR A 50 19.64 13.03 18.91
C THR A 50 18.74 11.81 18.81
N ASP A 51 18.69 11.17 17.64
CA ASP A 51 17.92 9.92 17.43
C ASP A 51 18.35 8.80 18.41
N SER A 52 19.62 8.76 18.82
CA SER A 52 20.13 7.79 19.80
C SER A 52 19.58 7.97 21.21
N ASP A 53 18.99 9.13 21.52
CA ASP A 53 18.33 9.36 22.82
C ASP A 53 16.95 8.71 22.88
N CYS A 54 16.44 8.20 21.76
CA CYS A 54 15.07 7.71 21.65
C CYS A 54 15.02 6.17 21.58
N GLN A 55 14.08 5.58 22.31
CA GLN A 55 13.81 4.14 22.28
C GLN A 55 12.30 3.89 22.37
N ILE A 56 11.83 2.82 21.73
CA ILE A 56 10.46 2.32 21.94
C ILE A 56 10.39 1.58 23.28
N LYS A 57 9.55 2.05 24.20
CA LYS A 57 9.28 1.38 25.48
C LYS A 57 7.79 1.32 25.77
N PRO A 58 7.30 0.30 26.49
CA PRO A 58 5.94 0.26 26.97
C PRO A 58 5.62 1.47 27.86
N THR A 59 4.55 2.20 27.54
CA THR A 59 4.06 3.33 28.34
C THR A 59 2.87 2.95 29.22
N GLN A 60 2.55 1.65 29.30
CA GLN A 60 1.46 1.11 30.12
C GLN A 60 1.93 -0.15 30.86
N CYS A 61 1.46 -0.33 32.09
CA CYS A 61 1.92 -1.42 32.97
C CYS A 61 1.14 -2.74 32.83
N ALA A 62 -0.08 -2.71 32.28
CA ALA A 62 -0.99 -3.86 32.33
C ALA A 62 -1.19 -4.60 30.99
N TYR A 63 -0.69 -4.07 29.86
CA TYR A 63 -0.89 -4.69 28.54
C TYR A 63 0.37 -4.56 27.67
N CYS A 64 0.60 -5.58 26.83
CA CYS A 64 1.62 -5.54 25.78
C CYS A 64 1.16 -4.63 24.65
N ASP A 65 1.36 -3.33 24.79
CA ASP A 65 1.33 -2.39 23.67
C ASP A 65 2.69 -2.40 22.95
N CYS A 66 2.72 -1.98 21.69
CA CYS A 66 3.95 -1.69 20.96
C CYS A 66 4.80 -0.60 21.64
N GLY A 67 4.24 0.11 22.62
CA GLY A 67 4.92 1.16 23.36
C GLY A 67 4.90 2.49 22.63
N ASP A 68 5.60 3.46 23.19
CA ASP A 68 5.79 4.78 22.59
C ASP A 68 7.28 5.11 22.48
N ALA A 69 7.61 6.07 21.63
CA ALA A 69 8.95 6.63 21.56
C ALA A 69 9.19 7.52 22.77
N VAL A 70 10.21 7.17 23.56
CA VAL A 70 10.55 7.85 24.81
C VAL A 70 12.06 8.02 24.91
N ASN A 71 12.52 8.86 25.83
CA ASN A 71 13.93 8.98 26.13
C ASN A 71 14.50 7.63 26.63
N ILE A 72 15.69 7.27 26.19
CA ILE A 72 16.37 6.03 26.57
C ILE A 72 16.62 5.93 28.09
N ASN A 73 16.71 7.07 28.78
CA ASN A 73 16.86 7.13 30.23
C ASN A 73 15.52 7.03 30.98
N TRP A 74 14.38 7.17 30.31
CA TRP A 74 13.07 7.01 30.93
C TRP A 74 12.90 5.57 31.44
N LYS A 75 12.56 5.43 32.72
CA LYS A 75 12.31 4.14 33.35
C LYS A 75 10.83 4.04 33.67
N GLN A 76 10.17 3.06 33.06
CA GLN A 76 8.81 2.74 33.43
C GLN A 76 8.76 2.32 34.90
N ASN A 77 7.99 3.04 35.71
CA ASN A 77 7.73 2.67 37.10
C ASN A 77 6.27 2.26 37.25
N CYS A 78 6.06 0.97 37.49
CA CYS A 78 4.74 0.39 37.73
C CYS A 78 4.61 0.13 39.23
N PRO A 79 3.98 1.04 40.00
CA PRO A 79 3.92 0.95 41.47
C PRO A 79 3.19 -0.31 41.94
N PHE A 80 2.21 -0.74 41.16
CA PHE A 80 1.49 -1.99 41.37
C PHE A 80 2.07 -3.03 40.42
N LYS A 81 3.17 -3.67 40.83
CA LYS A 81 3.67 -4.87 40.17
C LYS A 81 2.61 -5.95 40.30
N THR A 82 1.66 -5.99 39.38
CA THR A 82 0.75 -7.11 39.31
C THR A 82 1.59 -8.32 38.93
N HIS A 83 1.52 -9.39 39.74
CA HIS A 83 2.19 -10.66 39.47
C HIS A 83 1.62 -11.40 38.23
N TYR A 84 1.03 -10.67 37.28
CA TYR A 84 0.65 -11.27 36.01
C TYR A 84 1.93 -11.68 35.30
N ILE A 85 2.12 -12.99 35.34
CA ILE A 85 2.95 -13.87 34.50
C ILE A 85 3.59 -13.07 33.37
N SER A 86 4.91 -13.02 33.38
CA SER A 86 5.77 -12.41 32.37
C SER A 86 5.53 -13.04 31.00
N TYR A 87 4.42 -12.68 30.35
CA TYR A 87 4.30 -12.87 28.92
C TYR A 87 5.34 -11.93 28.31
N SER A 88 6.37 -12.51 27.70
CA SER A 88 7.34 -11.76 26.93
C SER A 88 6.58 -10.99 25.85
N CYS A 89 6.34 -9.70 26.08
CA CYS A 89 5.71 -8.87 25.06
C CYS A 89 6.61 -8.89 23.83
N LYS A 90 6.10 -9.44 22.72
CA LYS A 90 6.82 -9.46 21.46
C LYS A 90 6.89 -8.01 20.97
N LEU A 91 8.10 -7.48 20.84
CA LEU A 91 8.33 -6.15 20.27
C LEU A 91 7.68 -6.09 18.87
N CYS A 92 6.93 -5.03 18.60
CA CYS A 92 6.35 -4.80 17.28
C CYS A 92 7.49 -4.56 16.27
N PRO A 93 7.67 -5.43 15.28
CA PRO A 93 8.76 -5.28 14.31
C PRO A 93 8.58 -3.99 13.51
N GLY A 94 9.67 -3.30 13.20
CA GLY A 94 9.68 -2.14 12.29
C GLY A 94 9.47 -0.76 12.92
N LEU A 95 9.15 -0.65 14.21
CA LEU A 95 9.07 0.66 14.86
C LEU A 95 10.46 1.20 15.19
N GLN A 96 10.77 2.39 14.67
CA GLN A 96 11.95 3.16 15.07
C GLN A 96 11.52 4.39 15.88
N ALA A 97 12.36 4.81 16.80
CA ALA A 97 12.19 6.06 17.53
C ALA A 97 13.17 7.09 16.95
N LYS A 98 12.68 8.29 16.62
CA LYS A 98 13.54 9.40 16.17
C LYS A 98 13.30 10.64 17.01
N CYS A 99 14.33 11.47 17.07
CA CYS A 99 14.25 12.78 17.70
C CYS A 99 13.78 13.81 16.68
N VAL A 100 12.54 14.28 16.84
CA VAL A 100 11.94 15.29 15.97
C VAL A 100 11.54 16.48 16.83
N ALA A 101 12.12 17.64 16.54
CA ALA A 101 11.89 18.88 17.31
C ALA A 101 12.13 18.71 18.84
N ASN A 102 13.25 18.09 19.21
CA ASN A 102 13.62 17.76 20.60
C ASN A 102 12.62 16.84 21.33
N GLN A 103 11.79 16.10 20.57
CA GLN A 103 10.88 15.10 21.12
C GLN A 103 11.03 13.75 20.42
N CYS A 104 11.09 12.68 21.20
CA CYS A 104 11.04 11.32 20.70
C CYS A 104 9.66 11.05 20.12
N GLN A 105 9.65 10.77 18.82
CA GLN A 105 8.46 10.40 18.07
C GLN A 105 8.64 9.01 17.50
N ARG A 106 7.53 8.28 17.43
CA ARG A 106 7.48 7.03 16.68
C ARG A 106 7.65 7.39 15.22
N ASN A 107 8.76 6.97 14.64
CA ASN A 107 8.94 6.98 13.21
C ASN A 107 8.57 5.59 12.72
N ILE A 108 7.37 5.48 12.15
CA ILE A 108 7.02 4.33 11.34
C ILE A 108 7.79 4.52 10.04
N ILE A 109 9.08 4.14 10.03
CA ILE A 109 9.73 3.80 8.78
C ILE A 109 9.20 2.42 8.42
N GLU A 110 7.93 2.34 8.05
CA GLU A 110 7.55 1.27 7.15
C GLU A 110 8.34 1.56 5.88
N LEU A 111 9.17 0.59 5.50
CA LEU A 111 9.83 0.58 4.22
C LEU A 111 8.70 0.44 3.19
N VAL A 112 8.03 1.56 2.90
CA VAL A 112 6.98 1.61 1.90
C VAL A 112 7.71 1.49 0.56
N SER A 113 7.79 0.26 0.07
CA SER A 113 8.43 -0.07 -1.20
C SER A 113 7.42 -0.20 -2.33
N ASP A 114 6.14 -0.35 -2.01
CA ASP A 114 5.07 -0.66 -2.95
C ASP A 114 3.72 -0.08 -2.49
N PHE A 115 2.72 -0.17 -3.36
CA PHE A 115 1.37 0.30 -3.06
C PHE A 115 0.75 -0.42 -1.86
N LYS A 116 0.99 -1.73 -1.72
CA LYS A 116 0.37 -2.56 -0.68
C LYS A 116 0.85 -2.16 0.71
N SER A 117 2.16 -2.00 0.89
CA SER A 117 2.78 -1.46 2.10
C SER A 117 2.34 -0.01 2.35
N CYS A 118 2.23 0.82 1.32
CA CYS A 118 1.75 2.20 1.46
C CYS A 118 0.31 2.26 2.01
N ALA A 119 -0.60 1.48 1.44
CA ALA A 119 -1.99 1.44 1.86
C ALA A 119 -2.14 0.81 3.26
N ALA A 120 -1.38 -0.26 3.55
CA ALA A 120 -1.36 -0.91 4.87
C ALA A 120 -0.86 0.01 5.98
N ALA A 121 0.09 0.89 5.67
CA ALA A 121 0.59 1.92 6.57
C ALA A 121 -0.43 3.04 6.88
N GLY A 122 -1.58 3.05 6.19
CA GLY A 122 -2.64 4.05 6.36
C GLY A 122 -2.38 5.39 5.66
N TYR A 123 -1.48 5.42 4.67
CA TYR A 123 -1.29 6.63 3.87
C TYR A 123 -2.51 6.90 2.96
N PRO A 124 -2.74 8.16 2.53
CA PRO A 124 -3.85 8.51 1.65
C PRO A 124 -3.78 7.76 0.32
N VAL A 125 -4.86 7.04 -0.01
CA VAL A 125 -5.08 6.38 -1.30
C VAL A 125 -6.06 7.23 -2.11
N THR A 126 -5.69 7.62 -3.32
CA THR A 126 -6.59 8.35 -4.23
C THR A 126 -7.50 7.38 -4.99
N GLU A 127 -8.77 7.78 -5.19
CA GLU A 127 -9.78 7.05 -5.98
C GLU A 127 -9.54 7.15 -7.50
N ASN A 128 -8.28 7.06 -7.92
CA ASN A 128 -7.92 6.87 -9.32
C ASN A 128 -7.83 5.36 -9.60
N TYR A 129 -7.85 4.99 -10.87
CA TYR A 129 -7.67 3.61 -11.30
C TYR A 129 -6.51 3.52 -12.33
N PRO A 130 -5.39 2.84 -12.01
CA PRO A 130 -5.12 2.15 -10.74
C PRO A 130 -5.09 3.09 -9.54
N ARG A 131 -5.36 2.53 -8.36
CA ARG A 131 -5.27 3.29 -7.11
C ARG A 131 -3.83 3.74 -6.91
N GLN A 132 -3.68 4.92 -6.34
CA GLN A 132 -2.37 5.48 -6.03
C GLN A 132 -2.30 5.82 -4.55
N CYS A 133 -1.18 5.53 -3.92
CA CYS A 133 -0.93 5.81 -2.51
C CYS A 133 0.29 6.73 -2.37
N ARG A 134 0.18 7.79 -1.54
CA ARG A 134 1.27 8.78 -1.38
C ARG A 134 1.90 8.70 0.00
N ALA A 135 3.19 8.34 0.05
CA ALA A 135 3.98 8.26 1.28
C ALA A 135 5.36 8.88 1.08
N ASN A 136 5.85 9.66 2.05
CA ASN A 136 7.21 10.21 2.06
C ASN A 136 7.62 10.97 0.78
N GLY A 137 6.68 11.65 0.13
CA GLY A 137 6.91 12.39 -1.12
C GLY A 137 7.00 11.50 -2.37
N GLN A 138 6.80 10.19 -2.25
CA GLN A 138 6.70 9.24 -3.34
C GLN A 138 5.23 8.85 -3.58
N THR A 139 4.92 8.47 -4.82
CA THR A 139 3.61 7.92 -5.19
C THR A 139 3.81 6.49 -5.63
N PHE A 140 3.10 5.57 -4.99
CA PHE A 140 3.08 4.15 -5.31
C PHE A 140 1.78 3.85 -6.04
N THR A 141 1.86 3.28 -7.23
CA THR A 141 0.70 2.88 -8.02
C THR A 141 0.43 1.40 -7.77
N GLU A 142 -0.83 1.05 -7.61
CA GLU A 142 -1.26 -0.35 -7.53
C GLU A 142 -0.86 -1.09 -8.81
N VAL A 143 -0.05 -2.14 -8.67
CA VAL A 143 0.27 -3.06 -9.76
C VAL A 143 -0.88 -4.05 -9.82
N LEU A 144 -1.60 -4.03 -10.93
CA LEU A 144 -2.73 -4.92 -11.19
C LEU A 144 -2.20 -6.07 -12.04
N GLU A 145 -2.43 -7.30 -11.60
CA GLU A 145 -2.03 -8.48 -12.34
C GLU A 145 -2.97 -8.67 -13.54
N PRO A 146 -2.46 -9.05 -14.72
CA PRO A 146 -3.31 -9.30 -15.88
C PRO A 146 -4.32 -10.40 -15.54
N ILE A 147 -5.62 -10.08 -15.69
CA ILE A 147 -6.69 -11.04 -15.46
C ILE A 147 -6.70 -12.01 -16.64
N ASN A 148 -6.23 -13.24 -16.38
CA ASN A 148 -6.46 -14.34 -17.30
C ASN A 148 -7.84 -14.92 -17.04
N CYS A 149 -8.74 -14.81 -18.02
CA CYS A 149 -10.07 -15.38 -17.94
C CYS A 149 -10.20 -16.64 -18.81
N SER A 150 -11.06 -17.56 -18.39
CA SER A 150 -11.52 -18.69 -19.20
C SER A 150 -12.95 -18.49 -19.70
N GLN A 151 -13.75 -17.67 -19.01
CA GLN A 151 -15.15 -17.40 -19.32
C GLN A 151 -15.50 -15.94 -19.00
N SER A 152 -16.46 -15.35 -19.74
CA SER A 152 -16.89 -13.96 -19.55
C SER A 152 -17.41 -13.66 -18.13
N ILE A 153 -17.92 -14.68 -17.41
CA ILE A 153 -18.39 -14.53 -16.03
C ILE A 153 -17.26 -14.27 -15.01
N GLU A 154 -16.01 -14.59 -15.37
CA GLU A 154 -14.83 -14.35 -14.52
C GLU A 154 -14.34 -12.90 -14.62
N CYS A 155 -14.82 -12.14 -15.60
CA CYS A 155 -14.43 -10.76 -15.82
C CYS A 155 -15.29 -9.80 -14.98
N GLU A 156 -14.67 -9.10 -14.04
CA GLU A 156 -15.33 -8.02 -13.32
C GLU A 156 -15.46 -6.77 -14.18
N LEU A 157 -16.64 -6.14 -14.14
CA LEU A 157 -16.91 -4.90 -14.87
C LEU A 157 -16.31 -3.70 -14.13
N PRO A 158 -15.34 -2.96 -14.71
CA PRO A 158 -14.81 -1.78 -14.05
C PRO A 158 -15.89 -0.70 -13.93
N MET A 159 -16.26 -0.37 -12.70
CA MET A 159 -17.30 0.64 -12.40
C MET A 159 -17.03 2.01 -13.03
N ALA A 160 -15.76 2.38 -13.24
CA ALA A 160 -15.40 3.63 -13.89
C ALA A 160 -15.86 3.71 -15.36
N TYR A 161 -15.86 2.57 -16.07
CA TYR A 161 -16.37 2.49 -17.44
C TYR A 161 -17.90 2.49 -17.46
N ALA A 162 -18.49 1.86 -16.43
CA ALA A 162 -19.92 1.68 -16.31
C ALA A 162 -20.71 3.00 -16.33
N VAL A 163 -20.11 4.09 -15.85
CA VAL A 163 -20.76 5.40 -15.76
C VAL A 163 -20.70 6.20 -17.08
N LYS A 164 -19.83 5.82 -18.04
CA LYS A 164 -19.52 6.66 -19.23
C LYS A 164 -20.16 6.21 -20.55
N SER A 165 -20.61 4.96 -20.65
CA SER A 165 -21.06 4.40 -21.94
C SER A 165 -22.58 4.54 -22.17
N ASN A 166 -22.98 4.69 -23.44
CA ASN A 166 -24.37 4.79 -23.88
C ASN A 166 -25.00 3.43 -24.25
N CYS A 167 -24.27 2.32 -24.07
CA CYS A 167 -24.72 0.97 -24.40
C CYS A 167 -24.89 0.12 -23.13
N PRO A 168 -25.65 -0.98 -23.16
CA PRO A 168 -25.67 -1.97 -22.08
C PRO A 168 -24.39 -2.82 -22.14
N TYR A 169 -23.26 -2.25 -21.71
CA TYR A 169 -21.96 -2.91 -21.73
C TYR A 169 -21.90 -4.11 -20.79
N GLN A 170 -21.05 -5.07 -21.13
CA GLN A 170 -20.72 -6.23 -20.30
C GLN A 170 -19.22 -6.50 -20.40
N ALA A 171 -18.67 -7.24 -19.44
CA ALA A 171 -17.31 -7.72 -19.52
C ALA A 171 -17.30 -9.09 -20.22
N TYR A 172 -16.38 -9.26 -21.16
CA TYR A 172 -16.27 -10.44 -22.00
C TYR A 172 -14.86 -11.02 -21.89
N CYS A 173 -14.75 -12.35 -21.91
CA CYS A 173 -13.46 -13.00 -22.00
C CYS A 173 -13.10 -13.24 -23.46
N VAL A 174 -12.04 -12.60 -23.96
CA VAL A 174 -11.57 -12.71 -25.34
C VAL A 174 -10.06 -12.88 -25.33
N ASN A 175 -9.56 -13.94 -25.97
CA ASN A 175 -8.14 -14.28 -26.03
C ASN A 175 -7.45 -14.37 -24.65
N ASN A 176 -8.16 -14.94 -23.67
CA ASN A 176 -7.76 -15.00 -22.25
C ASN A 176 -7.64 -13.62 -21.55
N GLY A 177 -7.98 -12.51 -22.19
CA GLY A 177 -8.09 -11.20 -21.57
C GLY A 177 -9.54 -10.82 -21.30
N CYS A 178 -9.78 -10.00 -20.27
CA CYS A 178 -11.09 -9.40 -20.04
C CYS A 178 -11.25 -8.13 -20.89
N TRP A 179 -12.41 -7.94 -21.50
CA TRP A 179 -12.70 -6.81 -22.39
C TRP A 179 -14.03 -6.16 -22.04
N VAL A 180 -14.14 -4.83 -22.16
CA VAL A 180 -15.45 -4.17 -22.13
C VAL A 180 -16.01 -4.18 -23.54
N GLY A 181 -17.17 -4.80 -23.68
CA GLY A 181 -17.87 -4.89 -24.96
C GLY A 181 -19.26 -4.29 -24.90
N CYS A 182 -19.70 -3.73 -26.02
CA CYS A 182 -21.09 -3.37 -26.25
C CYS A 182 -21.75 -4.45 -27.11
N PRO A 183 -22.85 -5.08 -26.66
CA PRO A 183 -23.60 -6.00 -27.50
C PRO A 183 -24.24 -5.22 -28.66
N MET A 184 -24.25 -5.83 -29.84
CA MET A 184 -24.76 -5.19 -31.04
C MET A 184 -26.28 -5.04 -31.00
N TYR A 185 -26.77 -3.83 -31.27
CA TYR A 185 -28.20 -3.54 -31.35
C TYR A 185 -28.73 -3.73 -32.77
N ARG A 186 -29.77 -4.54 -32.92
CA ARG A 186 -30.47 -4.71 -34.20
C ARG A 186 -31.76 -3.91 -34.21
N ALA A 187 -31.85 -2.93 -35.11
CA ALA A 187 -32.98 -1.99 -35.18
C ALA A 187 -34.31 -2.67 -35.53
N GLU A 188 -34.28 -3.70 -36.38
CA GLU A 188 -35.49 -4.42 -36.82
C GLU A 188 -36.15 -5.18 -35.68
N THR A 189 -35.35 -5.86 -34.86
CA THR A 189 -35.84 -6.67 -33.73
C THR A 189 -35.92 -5.88 -32.43
N LYS A 190 -35.28 -4.71 -32.37
CA LYS A 190 -35.11 -3.90 -31.15
C LYS A 190 -34.46 -4.67 -30.01
N THR A 191 -33.50 -5.54 -30.33
CA THR A 191 -32.79 -6.38 -29.35
C THR A 191 -31.28 -6.21 -29.46
N TYR A 192 -30.59 -6.41 -28.33
CA TYR A 192 -29.12 -6.46 -28.26
C TYR A 192 -28.55 -7.87 -28.52
N GLN A 193 -29.41 -8.85 -28.83
CA GLN A 193 -29.04 -10.26 -28.97
C GLN A 193 -28.84 -10.64 -30.44
N VAL A 194 -27.89 -9.99 -31.11
CA VAL A 194 -27.50 -10.43 -32.46
C VAL A 194 -26.65 -11.69 -32.33
N LYS A 195 -27.18 -12.82 -32.79
CA LYS A 195 -26.49 -14.10 -32.75
C LYS A 195 -25.44 -14.22 -33.85
N CYS A 196 -24.35 -14.92 -33.54
CA CYS A 196 -23.26 -15.25 -34.44
C CYS A 196 -22.74 -16.66 -34.15
N LEU A 197 -22.02 -17.23 -35.12
CA LEU A 197 -21.22 -18.45 -34.98
C LEU A 197 -19.72 -18.14 -35.11
N PHE A 198 -19.37 -17.11 -35.89
CA PHE A 198 -18.01 -16.67 -36.14
C PHE A 198 -17.90 -15.14 -36.06
N ASP A 199 -16.70 -14.61 -35.82
CA ASP A 199 -16.46 -13.16 -35.77
C ASP A 199 -16.88 -12.46 -37.07
N SER A 200 -16.75 -13.14 -38.21
CA SER A 200 -17.17 -12.63 -39.52
C SER A 200 -18.68 -12.41 -39.67
N ASP A 201 -19.50 -12.99 -38.78
CA ASP A 201 -20.95 -12.78 -38.77
C ASP A 201 -21.33 -11.42 -38.15
N CYS A 202 -20.36 -10.74 -37.52
CA CYS A 202 -20.59 -9.51 -36.78
C CYS A 202 -20.19 -8.28 -37.61
N ASP A 203 -21.20 -7.48 -37.96
CA ASP A 203 -21.04 -6.22 -38.69
C ASP A 203 -21.06 -5.01 -37.74
N CYS A 204 -19.89 -4.67 -37.20
CA CYS A 204 -19.71 -3.49 -36.36
C CYS A 204 -19.58 -2.17 -37.15
N SER A 205 -19.80 -2.14 -38.47
CA SER A 205 -19.64 -0.91 -39.28
C SER A 205 -20.56 0.25 -38.87
N SER A 206 -21.65 -0.07 -38.17
CA SER A 206 -22.59 0.91 -37.60
C SER A 206 -22.06 1.62 -36.35
N TRP A 207 -20.98 1.13 -35.75
CA TRP A 207 -20.29 1.76 -34.62
C TRP A 207 -19.16 2.64 -35.17
N ASP A 208 -19.07 3.86 -34.65
CA ASP A 208 -18.24 4.96 -35.20
C ASP A 208 -16.80 4.50 -35.55
N ILE A 209 -16.53 4.43 -36.85
CA ILE A 209 -15.29 3.95 -37.50
C ILE A 209 -14.00 4.65 -37.03
N ASN A 210 -14.12 5.76 -36.29
CA ASN A 210 -12.99 6.50 -35.73
C ASN A 210 -12.47 5.90 -34.42
N LYS A 211 -13.16 4.92 -33.84
CA LYS A 211 -12.66 4.11 -32.73
C LYS A 211 -12.32 2.73 -33.28
N THR A 212 -11.09 2.28 -33.04
CA THR A 212 -10.57 0.96 -33.38
C THR A 212 -11.24 -0.13 -32.55
N SER A 213 -12.57 -0.26 -32.66
CA SER A 213 -13.29 -1.31 -31.95
C SER A 213 -13.19 -2.61 -32.75
N GLU A 214 -12.53 -3.61 -32.19
CA GLU A 214 -12.56 -4.97 -32.73
C GLU A 214 -13.97 -5.55 -32.56
N CYS A 215 -14.42 -6.34 -33.54
CA CYS A 215 -15.75 -6.96 -33.52
C CYS A 215 -15.55 -8.46 -33.32
N ALA A 216 -16.21 -9.04 -32.30
CA ALA A 216 -16.03 -10.44 -31.95
C ALA A 216 -17.37 -11.13 -31.68
N CYS A 217 -17.42 -12.42 -31.99
CA CYS A 217 -18.50 -13.30 -31.62
C CYS A 217 -18.17 -13.98 -30.28
N VAL A 218 -18.74 -13.46 -29.19
CA VAL A 218 -18.51 -13.97 -27.83
C VAL A 218 -19.81 -14.56 -27.31
N ASP A 219 -19.78 -15.79 -26.80
CA ASP A 219 -20.95 -16.48 -26.25
C ASP A 219 -22.17 -16.54 -27.20
N ASN A 220 -21.91 -16.69 -28.51
CA ASN A 220 -22.89 -16.62 -29.61
C ASN A 220 -23.59 -15.26 -29.76
N GLN A 221 -22.95 -14.17 -29.35
CA GLN A 221 -23.45 -12.81 -29.48
C GLN A 221 -22.40 -11.89 -30.12
N CYS A 222 -22.82 -11.03 -31.04
CA CYS A 222 -21.94 -10.05 -31.65
C CYS A 222 -21.67 -8.88 -30.72
N ILE A 223 -20.40 -8.66 -30.41
CA ILE A 223 -19.92 -7.66 -29.48
C ILE A 223 -18.94 -6.72 -30.20
N SER A 224 -19.10 -5.42 -29.97
CA SER A 224 -18.08 -4.41 -30.29
C SER A 224 -17.17 -4.26 -29.08
N LEU A 225 -15.94 -4.74 -29.17
CA LEU A 225 -14.91 -4.62 -28.16
C LEU A 225 -14.36 -3.19 -28.21
N GLN A 226 -14.46 -2.46 -27.10
CA GLN A 226 -14.04 -1.06 -27.06
C GLN A 226 -12.61 -0.94 -26.55
N GLU A 227 -12.34 -1.53 -25.40
CA GLU A 227 -11.06 -1.49 -24.71
C GLU A 227 -10.84 -2.82 -23.99
N GLU A 228 -9.60 -3.31 -24.01
CA GLU A 228 -9.18 -4.39 -23.13
C GLU A 228 -9.28 -3.88 -21.69
N ILE A 229 -9.93 -4.64 -20.82
CA ILE A 229 -9.86 -4.45 -19.37
C ILE A 229 -8.48 -4.95 -18.93
N ILE A 230 -7.47 -4.16 -19.25
CA ILE A 230 -6.26 -4.15 -18.45
C ILE A 230 -6.68 -3.38 -17.22
N GLU A 231 -6.97 -4.10 -16.14
CA GLU A 231 -7.07 -3.48 -14.83
C GLU A 231 -5.80 -2.62 -14.66
N GLY A 232 -5.91 -1.28 -14.76
CA GLY A 232 -4.81 -0.40 -14.37
C GLY A 232 -3.93 0.28 -15.43
N ASN A 233 -4.35 0.49 -16.66
CA ASN A 233 -3.66 1.50 -17.47
C ASN A 233 -4.64 2.33 -18.29
N PRO A 234 -4.63 3.68 -18.23
CA PRO A 234 -5.19 4.44 -19.34
C PRO A 234 -4.48 3.95 -20.60
N VAL A 235 -5.24 3.66 -21.65
CA VAL A 235 -4.71 3.33 -22.98
C VAL A 235 -3.87 4.52 -23.46
N ILE A 236 -2.59 4.50 -23.10
CA ILE A 236 -1.55 5.26 -23.75
C ILE A 236 -1.11 4.36 -24.88
N ASP A 237 -1.45 4.74 -26.11
CA ASP A 237 -0.95 4.19 -27.37
C ASP A 237 0.34 3.37 -27.18
N THR A 238 0.15 2.05 -27.08
CA THR A 238 1.15 1.09 -26.57
C THR A 238 2.19 0.71 -27.61
N SER A 239 2.19 1.31 -28.79
CA SER A 239 3.18 0.98 -29.82
C SER A 239 4.60 1.49 -29.52
N SER A 240 4.81 2.32 -28.49
CA SER A 240 6.16 2.87 -28.18
C SER A 240 6.53 2.95 -26.69
N ARG A 241 5.56 2.77 -25.78
CA ARG A 241 5.77 3.05 -24.35
C ARG A 241 5.94 1.80 -23.48
N MET A 242 5.54 0.63 -23.98
CA MET A 242 5.62 -0.63 -23.23
C MET A 242 7.05 -1.17 -23.16
N ASP A 243 7.92 -0.82 -24.11
CA ASP A 243 9.29 -1.32 -24.17
C ASP A 243 10.21 -0.67 -23.11
N LEU A 244 9.98 0.61 -22.78
CA LEU A 244 10.85 1.36 -21.85
C LEU A 244 10.86 0.81 -20.42
N GLU A 245 9.73 0.27 -19.96
CA GLU A 245 9.65 -0.28 -18.61
C GLU A 245 10.32 -1.65 -18.54
N ALA A 246 10.17 -2.49 -19.58
CA ALA A 246 10.88 -3.75 -19.73
C ALA A 246 12.40 -3.54 -19.82
N ILE A 247 12.85 -2.58 -20.64
CA ILE A 247 14.27 -2.18 -20.77
C ILE A 247 14.84 -1.74 -19.40
N GLY A 248 14.03 -1.09 -18.56
CA GLY A 248 14.41 -0.70 -17.22
C GLY A 248 14.76 -1.87 -16.29
N TYR A 249 14.12 -3.03 -16.48
CA TYR A 249 14.41 -4.25 -15.73
C TYR A 249 15.61 -5.02 -16.31
N GLU A 250 15.83 -4.98 -17.62
CA GLU A 250 16.96 -5.67 -18.26
C GLU A 250 18.31 -4.96 -18.07
N CYS A 251 18.31 -3.64 -17.92
CA CYS A 251 19.53 -2.85 -17.72
C CYS A 251 20.39 -3.36 -16.53
N PRO A 252 19.83 -3.60 -15.32
CA PRO A 252 20.54 -4.26 -14.22
C PRO A 252 21.10 -5.65 -14.54
N ASP A 253 20.39 -6.46 -15.33
CA ASP A 253 20.83 -7.83 -15.69
C ASP A 253 22.08 -7.83 -16.58
N GLN A 254 22.33 -6.71 -17.27
CA GLN A 254 23.52 -6.47 -18.06
C GLN A 254 24.62 -5.71 -17.28
N ASN A 255 24.57 -5.73 -15.94
CA ASN A 255 25.43 -4.97 -15.03
C ASN A 255 25.34 -3.43 -15.19
N GLY A 256 24.26 -2.95 -15.79
CA GLY A 256 23.99 -1.52 -15.92
C GLY A 256 23.29 -0.95 -14.69
N LYS A 257 23.10 0.37 -14.69
CA LYS A 257 22.29 1.08 -13.70
C LYS A 257 21.22 1.92 -14.39
N TRP A 258 19.96 1.55 -14.20
CA TRP A 258 18.84 2.28 -14.79
C TRP A 258 18.50 3.54 -14.01
N LEU A 259 18.31 4.65 -14.72
CA LEU A 259 17.91 5.94 -14.19
C LEU A 259 16.51 6.29 -14.71
N TYR A 260 15.47 5.82 -14.02
CA TYR A 260 14.06 5.98 -14.42
C TYR A 260 13.66 7.41 -14.80
N GLN A 261 14.18 8.42 -14.10
CA GLN A 261 13.84 9.83 -14.34
C GLN A 261 14.36 10.36 -15.68
N TYR A 262 15.40 9.74 -16.22
CA TYR A 262 16.08 10.18 -17.44
C TYR A 262 15.95 9.17 -18.59
N ARG A 263 15.36 7.99 -18.34
CA ARG A 263 15.28 6.88 -19.30
C ARG A 263 16.67 6.52 -19.85
N GLU A 264 17.62 6.33 -18.93
CA GLU A 264 19.00 6.01 -19.27
C GLU A 264 19.49 4.76 -18.54
N CYS A 265 20.26 3.92 -19.23
CA CYS A 265 21.05 2.84 -18.62
C CYS A 265 22.53 3.23 -18.59
N GLU A 266 23.12 3.38 -17.40
CA GLU A 266 24.56 3.65 -17.24
C GLU A 266 25.38 2.35 -17.26
N ASN A 267 26.64 2.43 -17.73
CA ASN A 267 27.62 1.35 -17.74
C ASN A 267 27.25 0.13 -18.60
N ILE A 268 26.57 0.39 -19.72
CA ILE A 268 26.10 -0.64 -20.65
C ILE A 268 26.95 -0.71 -21.92
N SER A 269 26.84 -1.80 -22.68
CA SER A 269 27.53 -1.93 -23.97
C SER A 269 26.78 -1.22 -25.09
N GLN A 270 27.52 -0.71 -26.10
CA GLN A 270 26.92 -0.16 -27.31
C GLN A 270 26.02 -1.17 -28.02
N THR A 271 26.43 -2.44 -28.07
CA THR A 271 25.69 -3.52 -28.72
C THR A 271 24.31 -3.70 -28.09
N TRP A 272 24.24 -3.79 -26.75
CA TRP A 272 22.96 -3.89 -26.06
C TRP A 272 22.11 -2.65 -26.33
N CYS A 273 22.70 -1.46 -26.20
CA CYS A 273 21.97 -0.21 -26.42
C CYS A 273 21.34 -0.12 -27.81
N SER A 274 22.07 -0.51 -28.85
CA SER A 274 21.57 -0.54 -30.23
C SER A 274 20.52 -1.62 -30.46
N ASN A 275 20.64 -2.78 -29.80
CA ASN A 275 19.65 -3.85 -29.89
C ASN A 275 18.31 -3.45 -29.27
N GLU A 276 18.34 -2.72 -28.15
CA GLU A 276 17.14 -2.19 -27.48
C GLU A 276 16.60 -0.90 -28.11
N GLY A 277 17.19 -0.44 -29.22
CA GLY A 277 16.74 0.76 -29.94
C GLY A 277 17.10 2.10 -29.28
N GLY A 278 18.04 2.11 -28.34
CA GLY A 278 18.53 3.33 -27.69
C GLY A 278 19.69 4.01 -28.43
N THR A 279 19.98 5.25 -28.03
CA THR A 279 21.14 6.03 -28.51
C THR A 279 22.30 5.90 -27.53
N PHE A 280 23.39 5.26 -27.98
CA PHE A 280 24.57 5.04 -27.14
C PHE A 280 25.49 6.27 -27.13
N ASN A 281 25.89 6.70 -25.94
CA ASN A 281 26.91 7.71 -25.72
C ASN A 281 28.05 7.09 -24.88
N GLU A 282 29.21 6.90 -25.50
CA GLU A 282 30.39 6.28 -24.89
C GLU A 282 31.00 7.11 -23.74
N CYS A 283 30.77 8.42 -23.71
CA CYS A 283 31.38 9.33 -22.75
C CYS A 283 30.43 10.45 -22.34
N ALA A 284 29.33 10.10 -21.66
CA ALA A 284 28.48 11.09 -21.04
C ALA A 284 29.11 11.62 -19.74
N SER A 285 28.87 12.89 -19.42
CA SER A 285 29.36 13.52 -18.18
C SER A 285 28.70 12.89 -16.95
N ALA A 286 29.50 12.60 -15.92
CA ALA A 286 29.01 12.14 -14.62
C ALA A 286 28.05 13.12 -13.93
N CYS A 287 28.09 14.41 -14.30
CA CYS A 287 27.23 15.45 -13.76
C CYS A 287 26.05 15.85 -14.66
N ARG A 288 25.84 15.19 -15.80
CA ARG A 288 24.86 15.65 -16.81
C ARG A 288 23.45 15.92 -16.26
N HIS A 289 23.10 15.26 -15.15
CA HIS A 289 21.81 15.37 -14.46
C HIS A 289 21.79 16.37 -13.29
N ASN A 290 22.90 17.06 -13.02
CA ASN A 290 23.02 18.08 -11.98
C ASN A 290 23.38 19.46 -12.56
N PRO A 291 22.39 20.32 -12.86
CA PRO A 291 22.64 21.64 -13.44
C PRO A 291 23.34 22.62 -12.48
N LYS A 292 23.49 22.27 -11.20
CA LYS A 292 24.19 23.08 -10.19
C LYS A 292 25.62 22.62 -9.93
N ALA A 293 26.12 21.62 -10.67
CA ALA A 293 27.48 21.16 -10.49
C ALA A 293 28.48 22.21 -11.00
N GLU A 294 29.23 22.83 -10.08
CA GLU A 294 30.28 23.80 -10.43
C GLU A 294 31.56 23.11 -10.93
N VAL A 295 31.80 21.88 -10.48
CA VAL A 295 32.95 21.05 -10.86
C VAL A 295 32.46 19.63 -11.10
N CYS A 296 32.96 19.03 -12.18
CA CYS A 296 32.64 17.67 -12.59
C CYS A 296 33.91 16.89 -12.84
N THR A 297 33.89 15.62 -12.43
CA THR A 297 34.97 14.71 -12.78
C THR A 297 34.96 14.51 -14.29
N LEU A 298 36.15 14.51 -14.91
CA LEU A 298 36.32 14.22 -16.34
C LEU A 298 36.17 12.72 -16.66
N GLN A 299 35.41 12.00 -15.82
CA GLN A 299 35.18 10.58 -15.99
C GLN A 299 34.05 10.38 -16.99
N CYS A 300 34.34 9.65 -18.07
CA CYS A 300 33.34 9.16 -19.01
C CYS A 300 32.44 8.13 -18.32
N VAL A 301 31.14 8.32 -18.42
CA VAL A 301 30.14 7.29 -18.07
C VAL A 301 29.45 6.88 -19.37
N PRO A 302 29.62 5.63 -19.84
CA PRO A 302 28.90 5.17 -21.01
C PRO A 302 27.41 5.01 -20.66
N VAL A 303 26.53 5.54 -21.50
CA VAL A 303 25.09 5.55 -21.26
C VAL A 303 24.33 5.18 -22.52
N CYS A 304 23.20 4.50 -22.35
CA CYS A 304 22.20 4.32 -23.38
C CYS A 304 20.97 5.16 -23.05
N GLN A 305 20.58 6.05 -23.97
CA GLN A 305 19.43 6.96 -23.80
C GLN A 305 18.26 6.48 -24.67
N PHE A 306 17.04 6.50 -24.12
CA PHE A 306 15.83 6.11 -24.84
C PHE A 306 14.83 7.27 -24.86
N GLU A 307 14.21 7.53 -26.02
CA GLU A 307 13.22 8.61 -26.23
C GLU A 307 11.82 8.20 -25.73
#